data_AF-A0A7V2CJG4-F1
#
_entry.id   AF-A0A7V2CJG4-F1
#
_cell.length_a   1.000
_cell.length_b   1.000
_cell.length_c   1.000
_cell.angle_alpha   90.00
_cell.angle_beta   90.00
_cell.angle_gamma   90.00
#
_symmetry.space_group_name_H-M   'P 1'
#
loop_
_entity.id
_entity.type
_entity.pdbx_description
1 polymer ?
#
loop_
_entity_poly.entity_id
_entity_poly.type
_entity_poly.pdbx_seq_one_letter_code
_entity_poly.pdbx_strand_id
1 'polypeptide(L)'
;MAAPPTSNGLIGRLRLAFERIGLPAWFVVIDLLWLAKPDVLAIDARHYQRAASAWLQGGNPWAVVEGAGGNYAAGPHTLLFYAPTSLLPLEASIVLWMAAGVAAAVWLVRRLGLPLWWLLFPPLVHAIWNGNPQVIALTLLVLGTGWAAALAVAIKLYAALALVFRPRHLVVAGVALAVALLVLPWRLYLESGLGVSDHLSTAWNGSAWRFPPLLIPTLLGLWVLRRQGAEWFAVPAVWPATQFYYVGMAMPAVVGRPVLAAAFALPVPMLVPVAVMVLAVMELRRDPAVLRPALGLPRT
;
A
#
# COMPACT_ATOMS: atom_id res chain seq x y z
N MET A 1 -20.65 -19.26 -35.47
CA MET A 1 -20.20 -18.97 -34.09
C MET A 1 -19.17 -20.00 -33.69
N ALA A 2 -17.89 -19.64 -33.68
CA ALA A 2 -16.83 -20.54 -33.23
C ALA A 2 -16.85 -20.61 -31.70
N ALA A 3 -16.89 -21.83 -31.15
CA ALA A 3 -16.79 -22.06 -29.72
C ALA A 3 -15.44 -21.52 -29.18
N PRO A 4 -15.40 -20.96 -27.96
CA PRO A 4 -14.15 -20.52 -27.36
C PRO A 4 -13.18 -21.71 -27.24
N PRO A 5 -11.88 -21.54 -27.53
CA PRO A 5 -10.91 -22.62 -27.42
C PRO A 5 -10.86 -23.12 -25.97
N THR A 6 -11.25 -24.37 -25.77
CA THR A 6 -11.18 -25.06 -24.49
C THR A 6 -9.70 -25.24 -24.13
N SER A 7 -9.25 -24.64 -23.03
CA SER A 7 -7.89 -24.73 -22.53
C SER A 7 -7.59 -26.10 -21.87
N ASN A 8 -7.92 -27.20 -22.57
CA ASN A 8 -7.85 -28.58 -22.07
C ASN A 8 -6.43 -29.19 -22.05
N GLY A 9 -5.40 -28.44 -22.45
CA GLY A 9 -4.00 -28.87 -22.43
C GLY A 9 -3.40 -28.93 -21.02
N LEU A 10 -2.29 -29.66 -20.86
CA LEU A 10 -1.52 -29.80 -19.61
C LEU A 10 -1.25 -28.44 -18.94
N ILE A 11 -0.88 -27.43 -19.74
CA ILE A 11 -0.59 -26.06 -19.26
C ILE A 11 -1.81 -25.43 -18.57
N GLY A 12 -3.02 -25.62 -19.11
CA GLY A 12 -4.25 -25.12 -18.50
C GLY A 12 -4.52 -25.78 -17.15
N ARG A 13 -4.31 -27.09 -17.05
CA ARG A 13 -4.46 -27.84 -15.78
C ARG A 13 -3.43 -27.40 -14.74
N LEU A 14 -2.16 -27.23 -15.13
CA LEU A 14 -1.10 -26.75 -14.25
C LEU A 14 -1.38 -25.34 -13.74
N ARG A 15 -1.86 -24.45 -14.62
CA ARG A 15 -2.27 -23.10 -14.22
C ARG A 15 -3.40 -23.14 -13.19
N LEU A 16 -4.44 -23.94 -13.42
CA LEU A 16 -5.56 -24.08 -12.48
C LEU A 16 -5.11 -24.69 -11.14
N ALA A 17 -4.24 -25.70 -11.17
CA ALA A 17 -3.67 -26.29 -9.96
C ALA A 17 -2.84 -25.26 -9.17
N PHE A 18 -2.04 -24.45 -9.86
CA PHE A 18 -1.31 -23.36 -9.24
C PHE A 18 -2.26 -22.33 -8.63
N GLU A 19 -3.27 -21.85 -9.36
CA GLU A 19 -4.22 -20.86 -8.87
C GLU A 19 -5.06 -21.35 -7.68
N ARG A 20 -5.41 -22.65 -7.63
CA ARG A 20 -6.30 -23.21 -6.60
C ARG A 20 -5.59 -23.82 -5.39
N ILE A 21 -4.36 -24.27 -5.55
CA ILE A 21 -3.63 -25.01 -4.51
C ILE A 21 -2.26 -24.37 -4.26
N GLY A 22 -1.47 -24.17 -5.33
CA GLY A 22 -0.11 -23.66 -5.21
C GLY A 22 -0.04 -22.26 -4.60
N LEU A 23 -0.88 -21.34 -5.08
CA LEU A 23 -0.91 -19.94 -4.65
C LEU A 23 -1.44 -19.78 -3.21
N PRO A 24 -2.55 -20.43 -2.79
CA PRO A 24 -2.94 -20.44 -1.38
C PRO A 24 -1.89 -21.06 -0.46
N ALA A 25 -1.28 -22.19 -0.83
CA ALA A 25 -0.22 -22.81 -0.03
C ALA A 25 1.01 -21.90 0.09
N TRP A 26 1.37 -21.23 -1.00
CA TRP A 26 2.45 -20.25 -1.02
C TRP A 26 2.19 -19.09 -0.06
N PHE A 27 0.98 -18.55 -0.07
CA PHE A 27 0.54 -17.50 0.85
C PHE A 27 0.68 -17.93 2.30
N VAL A 28 0.16 -19.11 2.66
CA VAL A 28 0.28 -19.68 4.01
C VAL A 28 1.74 -19.80 4.44
N VAL A 29 2.61 -20.34 3.59
CA VAL A 29 4.04 -20.51 3.92
C VAL A 29 4.69 -19.18 4.26
N ILE A 30 4.43 -18.13 3.47
CA ILE A 30 5.01 -16.82 3.73
C ILE A 30 4.40 -16.16 4.97
N ASP A 31 3.10 -16.31 5.21
CA ASP A 31 2.44 -15.78 6.40
C ASP A 31 3.02 -16.39 7.68
N LEU A 32 3.28 -17.71 7.69
CA LEU A 32 3.89 -18.37 8.85
C LEU A 32 5.27 -17.79 9.19
N LEU A 33 6.05 -17.35 8.19
CA LEU A 33 7.33 -16.69 8.43
C LEU A 33 7.18 -15.31 9.09
N TRP A 34 6.07 -14.61 8.83
CA TRP A 34 5.77 -13.32 9.47
C TRP A 34 5.19 -13.51 10.87
N LEU A 35 4.26 -14.45 11.04
CA LEU A 35 3.66 -14.77 12.34
C LEU A 35 4.69 -15.30 13.35
N ALA A 36 5.79 -15.90 12.86
CA ALA A 36 6.92 -16.30 13.68
C ALA A 36 7.76 -15.14 14.24
N LYS A 37 7.46 -13.88 13.87
CA LYS A 37 8.13 -12.66 14.35
C LYS A 37 7.22 -11.90 15.33
N PRO A 38 7.24 -12.23 16.63
CA PRO A 38 6.38 -11.56 17.62
C PRO A 38 6.80 -10.11 17.89
N ASP A 39 8.04 -9.74 17.59
CA ASP A 39 8.59 -8.40 17.78
C ASP A 39 7.89 -7.33 16.94
N VAL A 40 7.32 -7.71 15.80
CA VAL A 40 6.57 -6.81 14.91
C VAL A 40 5.06 -6.79 15.17
N LEU A 41 4.54 -7.69 16.03
CA LEU A 41 3.12 -7.77 16.34
C LEU A 41 2.64 -6.42 16.88
N ALA A 42 1.63 -5.81 16.25
CA ALA A 42 0.99 -4.55 16.61
C ALA A 42 1.94 -3.34 16.78
N ILE A 43 3.15 -3.40 16.20
CA ILE A 43 4.15 -2.34 16.35
C ILE A 43 3.62 -0.99 15.88
N ASP A 44 2.94 -0.95 14.73
CA ASP A 44 2.42 0.30 14.18
C ASP A 44 1.25 0.83 15.02
N ALA A 45 0.32 -0.03 15.44
CA ALA A 45 -0.80 0.39 16.29
C ALA A 45 -0.32 1.01 17.61
N ARG A 46 0.70 0.41 18.24
CA ARG A 46 1.33 0.98 19.44
C ARG A 46 1.99 2.32 19.15
N HIS A 47 2.78 2.39 18.09
CA HIS A 47 3.51 3.60 17.72
C HIS A 47 2.58 4.77 17.43
N TYR A 48 1.53 4.54 16.64
CA TYR A 48 0.54 5.55 16.29
C TYR A 48 -0.29 6.02 17.49
N GLN A 49 -0.73 5.10 18.36
CA GLN A 49 -1.50 5.46 19.55
C GLN A 49 -0.64 6.28 20.54
N ARG A 50 0.61 5.86 20.78
CA ARG A 50 1.52 6.55 21.72
C ARG A 50 1.89 7.93 21.19
N ALA A 51 2.16 8.07 19.89
CA ALA A 51 2.40 9.36 19.26
C ALA A 51 1.19 10.30 19.40
N ALA A 52 -0.02 9.82 19.11
CA ALA A 52 -1.24 10.61 19.28
C ALA A 52 -1.47 10.98 20.75
N SER A 53 -1.21 10.08 21.69
CA SER A 53 -1.30 10.34 23.13
C SER A 53 -0.30 11.41 23.59
N ALA A 54 0.96 11.32 23.14
CA ALA A 54 1.99 12.31 23.43
C ALA A 54 1.59 13.71 22.90
N TRP A 55 1.06 13.78 21.68
CA TRP A 55 0.54 15.02 21.11
C TRP A 55 -0.62 15.61 21.95
N LEU A 56 -1.60 14.79 22.33
CA LEU A 56 -2.75 15.23 23.13
C LEU A 56 -2.36 15.71 24.54
N GLN A 57 -1.23 15.23 25.07
CA GLN A 57 -0.66 15.67 26.35
C GLN A 57 0.24 16.91 26.21
N GLY A 58 0.35 17.51 25.02
CA GLY A 58 1.20 18.66 24.74
C GLY A 58 2.68 18.34 24.49
N GLY A 59 3.02 17.05 24.35
CA GLY A 59 4.37 16.58 24.07
C GLY A 59 4.71 16.50 22.58
N ASN A 60 5.93 16.04 22.27
CA ASN A 60 6.41 15.84 20.90
C ASN A 60 6.11 14.40 20.41
N PRO A 61 5.19 14.21 19.43
CA PRO A 61 4.86 12.88 18.91
C PRO A 61 6.03 12.20 18.17
N TRP A 62 6.95 12.97 17.57
CA TRP A 62 8.11 12.43 16.84
C TRP A 62 9.26 11.97 17.75
N ALA A 63 9.17 12.24 19.06
CA ALA A 63 10.10 11.69 20.05
C ALA A 63 9.68 10.29 20.55
N VAL A 64 8.51 9.78 20.12
CA VAL A 64 8.04 8.45 20.52
C VAL A 64 8.79 7.36 19.75
N VAL A 65 9.36 6.42 20.50
CA VAL A 65 10.10 5.25 19.99
C VAL A 65 9.32 3.98 20.30
N GLU A 66 9.22 3.07 19.32
CA GLU A 66 8.59 1.76 19.50
C GLU A 66 9.47 0.63 18.94
N GLY A 67 9.86 -0.30 19.82
CA GLY A 67 10.67 -1.47 19.45
C GLY A 67 11.96 -1.10 18.70
N ALA A 68 12.35 -1.95 17.75
CA ALA A 68 13.48 -1.67 16.85
C ALA A 68 13.10 -0.71 15.69
N GLY A 69 11.84 -0.25 15.61
CA GLY A 69 11.28 0.52 14.49
C GLY A 69 11.72 1.98 14.42
N GLY A 70 12.39 2.48 15.47
CA GLY A 70 12.88 3.85 15.56
C GLY A 70 11.80 4.85 15.96
N ASN A 71 12.00 6.12 15.58
CA ASN A 71 11.10 7.22 15.89
C ASN A 71 9.81 7.17 15.06
N TYR A 72 8.75 7.76 15.60
CA TYR A 72 7.50 7.97 14.85
C TYR A 72 7.81 8.80 13.60
N ALA A 73 7.42 8.28 12.42
CA ALA A 73 7.84 8.82 11.12
C ALA A 73 6.67 9.34 10.26
N ALA A 74 5.43 9.23 10.74
CA ALA A 74 4.28 9.66 9.97
C ALA A 74 4.01 11.16 10.12
N GLY A 75 3.33 11.72 9.11
CA GLY A 75 2.96 13.13 9.10
C GLY A 75 1.91 13.46 10.17
N PRO A 76 1.78 14.75 10.52
CA PRO A 76 0.85 15.21 11.56
C PRO A 76 -0.59 14.78 11.31
N HIS A 77 -1.04 14.77 10.05
CA HIS A 77 -2.41 14.39 9.65
C HIS A 77 -2.85 13.02 10.19
N THR A 78 -1.92 12.08 10.33
CA THR A 78 -2.21 10.75 10.88
C THR A 78 -2.60 10.81 12.36
N LEU A 79 -2.13 11.80 13.14
CA LEU A 79 -2.45 11.94 14.56
C LEU A 79 -3.96 12.13 14.80
N LEU A 80 -4.67 12.83 13.91
CA LEU A 80 -6.13 13.03 14.01
C LEU A 80 -6.91 11.73 14.02
N PHE A 81 -6.45 10.71 13.28
CA PHE A 81 -7.14 9.43 13.17
C PHE A 81 -6.90 8.54 14.39
N TYR A 82 -5.78 8.72 15.07
CA TYR A 82 -5.41 7.94 16.25
C TYR A 82 -5.80 8.61 17.57
N ALA A 83 -6.09 9.92 17.55
CA ALA A 83 -6.55 10.67 18.71
C ALA A 83 -7.77 10.05 19.40
N PRO A 84 -8.85 9.62 18.70
CA PRO A 84 -9.98 8.97 19.36
C PRO A 84 -9.58 7.71 20.11
N THR A 85 -8.69 6.91 19.53
CA THR A 85 -8.21 5.65 20.15
C THR A 85 -7.15 5.86 21.23
N SER A 86 -6.65 7.09 21.38
CA SER A 86 -5.74 7.46 22.47
C SER A 86 -6.47 7.63 23.81
N LEU A 87 -7.81 7.73 23.77
CA LEU A 87 -8.66 7.72 24.96
C LEU A 87 -8.90 6.31 25.52
N LEU A 88 -8.54 5.28 24.75
CA LEU A 88 -8.68 3.88 25.14
C LEU A 88 -7.37 3.36 25.76
N PRO A 89 -7.45 2.33 26.63
CA PRO A 89 -6.28 1.53 26.98
C PRO A 89 -5.57 1.02 25.72
N LEU A 90 -4.24 0.98 25.75
CA LEU A 90 -3.41 0.61 24.59
C LEU A 90 -3.86 -0.71 23.94
N GLU A 91 -4.10 -1.75 24.76
CA GLU A 91 -4.54 -3.06 24.29
C GLU A 91 -5.89 -3.01 23.56
N ALA A 92 -6.83 -2.19 24.04
CA ALA A 92 -8.11 -2.02 23.38
C ALA A 92 -7.97 -1.29 22.04
N SER A 93 -7.07 -0.31 21.95
CA SER A 93 -6.74 0.37 20.68
C SER A 93 -6.10 -0.59 19.67
N ILE A 94 -5.17 -1.44 20.12
CA ILE A 94 -4.54 -2.48 19.27
C ILE A 94 -5.61 -3.41 18.70
N VAL A 95 -6.45 -4.00 19.56
CA VAL A 95 -7.51 -4.92 19.14
C VAL A 95 -8.45 -4.24 18.15
N LEU A 96 -8.84 -2.99 18.41
CA LEU A 96 -9.70 -2.21 17.54
C LEU A 96 -9.11 -2.04 16.13
N TRP A 97 -7.84 -1.61 16.03
CA TRP A 97 -7.19 -1.39 14.73
C TRP A 97 -6.94 -2.68 13.96
N MET A 98 -6.54 -3.75 14.65
CA MET A 98 -6.36 -5.07 14.03
C MET A 98 -7.70 -5.63 13.53
N ALA A 99 -8.76 -5.56 14.35
CA ALA A 99 -10.10 -6.00 13.96
C ALA A 99 -10.66 -5.19 12.79
N ALA A 100 -10.45 -3.86 12.79
CA ALA A 100 -10.82 -3.00 11.67
C ALA A 100 -10.03 -3.37 10.39
N GLY A 101 -8.75 -3.73 10.52
CA GLY A 101 -7.93 -4.26 9.42
C GLY A 101 -8.48 -5.57 8.85
N VAL A 102 -8.87 -6.52 9.71
CA VAL A 102 -9.50 -7.78 9.29
C VAL A 102 -10.83 -7.53 8.59
N ALA A 103 -11.70 -6.69 9.17
CA ALA A 103 -12.99 -6.33 8.57
C ALA A 103 -12.80 -5.66 7.19
N ALA A 104 -11.82 -4.75 7.09
CA ALA A 104 -11.46 -4.11 5.82
C ALA A 104 -10.93 -5.13 4.80
N ALA A 105 -10.11 -6.11 5.20
CA ALA A 105 -9.62 -7.17 4.33
C ALA A 105 -10.76 -8.06 3.80
N VAL A 106 -11.68 -8.48 4.69
CA VAL A 106 -12.86 -9.25 4.32
C VAL A 106 -13.70 -8.49 3.32
N TRP A 107 -14.00 -7.22 3.60
CA TRP A 107 -14.75 -6.39 2.67
C TRP A 107 -14.02 -6.26 1.32
N LEU A 108 -12.71 -6.01 1.33
CA LEU A 108 -11.89 -5.85 0.12
C LEU A 108 -11.91 -7.12 -0.74
N VAL A 109 -11.64 -8.28 -0.15
CA VAL A 109 -11.65 -9.58 -0.83
C VAL A 109 -13.02 -9.84 -1.45
N ARG A 110 -14.10 -9.60 -0.70
CA ARG A 110 -15.47 -9.76 -1.20
C ARG A 110 -15.80 -8.77 -2.31
N ARG A 111 -15.38 -7.50 -2.17
CA ARG A 111 -15.61 -6.44 -3.16
C ARG A 111 -14.90 -6.71 -4.48
N LEU A 112 -13.70 -7.31 -4.42
CA LEU A 112 -12.94 -7.72 -5.60
C LEU A 112 -13.40 -9.05 -6.20
N GLY A 113 -14.44 -9.69 -5.64
CA GLY A 113 -14.96 -10.97 -6.13
C GLY A 113 -13.99 -12.14 -5.93
N LEU A 114 -13.07 -12.04 -4.97
CA LEU A 114 -12.03 -13.03 -4.72
C LEU A 114 -12.51 -14.13 -3.77
N PRO A 115 -11.94 -15.34 -3.86
CA PRO A 115 -12.16 -16.38 -2.87
C PRO A 115 -11.53 -16.00 -1.52
N LEU A 116 -12.14 -16.43 -0.41
CA LEU A 116 -11.78 -16.00 0.95
C LEU A 116 -10.32 -16.28 1.34
N TRP A 117 -9.66 -17.27 0.74
CA TRP A 117 -8.25 -17.54 1.02
C TRP A 117 -7.32 -16.38 0.61
N TRP A 118 -7.77 -15.42 -0.21
CA TRP A 118 -7.02 -14.17 -0.47
C TRP A 118 -6.84 -13.29 0.77
N LEU A 119 -7.56 -13.57 1.87
CA LEU A 119 -7.26 -12.97 3.17
C LEU A 119 -5.84 -13.31 3.65
N LEU A 120 -5.29 -14.42 3.16
CA LEU A 120 -3.92 -14.86 3.41
C LEU A 120 -2.92 -14.21 2.44
N PHE A 121 -3.31 -13.20 1.66
CA PHE A 121 -2.33 -12.52 0.81
C PHE A 121 -1.28 -11.84 1.73
N PRO A 122 0.01 -12.21 1.66
CA PRO A 122 0.93 -11.87 2.76
C PRO A 122 1.12 -10.39 3.07
N PRO A 123 1.08 -9.46 2.10
CA PRO A 123 1.06 -8.04 2.44
C PRO A 123 -0.15 -7.60 3.28
N LEU A 124 -1.33 -8.24 3.14
CA LEU A 124 -2.50 -7.98 3.99
C LEU A 124 -2.30 -8.52 5.39
N VAL A 125 -1.86 -9.78 5.52
CA VAL A 125 -1.62 -10.41 6.83
C VAL A 125 -0.56 -9.64 7.59
N HIS A 126 0.54 -9.27 6.93
CA HIS A 126 1.59 -8.46 7.54
C HIS A 126 1.09 -7.07 7.96
N ALA A 127 0.22 -6.42 7.17
CA ALA A 127 -0.40 -5.15 7.57
C ALA A 127 -1.23 -5.30 8.85
N ILE A 128 -2.07 -6.33 8.91
CA ILE A 128 -2.96 -6.62 10.04
C ILE A 128 -2.14 -7.00 11.27
N TRP A 129 -1.14 -7.86 11.10
CA TRP A 129 -0.23 -8.30 12.17
C TRP A 129 0.49 -7.11 12.80
N ASN A 130 0.94 -6.13 12.01
CA ASN A 130 1.56 -4.91 12.51
C ASN A 130 0.54 -3.92 13.12
N GLY A 131 -0.76 -4.14 12.95
CA GLY A 131 -1.80 -3.18 13.34
C GLY A 131 -1.80 -1.92 12.46
N ASN A 132 -1.28 -2.01 11.24
CA ASN A 132 -1.19 -0.90 10.30
C ASN A 132 -2.52 -0.66 9.58
N PRO A 133 -3.00 0.59 9.45
CA PRO A 133 -4.30 0.87 8.85
C PRO A 133 -4.24 0.87 7.31
N GLN A 134 -3.17 0.33 6.72
CA GLN A 134 -2.99 0.25 5.27
C GLN A 134 -4.13 -0.46 4.55
N VAL A 135 -4.64 -1.56 5.11
CA VAL A 135 -5.75 -2.31 4.52
C VAL A 135 -7.02 -1.45 4.49
N ILE A 136 -7.23 -0.64 5.54
CA ILE A 136 -8.35 0.29 5.63
C ILE A 136 -8.21 1.37 4.54
N ALA A 137 -7.02 1.95 4.38
CA ALA A 137 -6.74 2.94 3.34
C ALA A 137 -6.97 2.38 1.93
N LEU A 138 -6.53 1.14 1.66
CA LEU A 138 -6.78 0.47 0.39
C LEU A 138 -8.29 0.23 0.14
N THR A 139 -9.01 -0.25 1.16
CA THR A 139 -10.47 -0.43 1.10
C THR A 139 -11.20 0.86 0.76
N LEU A 140 -10.81 1.97 1.40
CA LEU A 140 -11.38 3.30 1.11
C LEU A 140 -11.07 3.78 -0.32
N LEU A 141 -9.88 3.50 -0.85
CA LEU A 141 -9.55 3.79 -2.25
C LEU A 141 -10.34 2.95 -3.25
N VAL A 142 -10.59 1.67 -2.93
CA VAL A 142 -11.42 0.76 -3.73
C VAL A 142 -12.90 1.13 -3.68
N LEU A 143 -13.37 1.72 -2.58
CA LEU A 143 -14.73 2.28 -2.49
C LEU A 143 -14.97 3.37 -3.54
N GLY A 144 -13.93 4.14 -3.87
CA GLY A 144 -13.90 4.99 -5.05
C GLY A 144 -14.73 6.28 -4.97
N THR A 145 -15.18 6.69 -3.77
CA THR A 145 -15.85 7.98 -3.55
C THR A 145 -14.84 9.06 -3.17
N GLY A 146 -15.18 10.34 -3.40
CA GLY A 146 -14.30 11.47 -3.07
C GLY A 146 -13.99 11.58 -1.57
N TRP A 147 -14.97 11.35 -0.70
CA TRP A 147 -14.77 11.38 0.75
C TRP A 147 -13.93 10.18 1.23
N ALA A 148 -14.11 8.99 0.65
CA ALA A 148 -13.32 7.82 1.03
C ALA A 148 -11.87 7.99 0.59
N ALA A 149 -11.65 8.58 -0.58
CA ALA A 149 -10.32 8.97 -1.03
C ALA A 149 -9.65 9.97 -0.06
N ALA A 150 -10.39 10.98 0.41
CA ALA A 150 -9.88 11.91 1.42
C ALA A 150 -9.52 11.21 2.74
N LEU A 151 -10.39 10.33 3.25
CA LEU A 151 -10.08 9.54 4.45
C LEU A 151 -8.87 8.62 4.25
N ALA A 152 -8.73 7.98 3.09
CA ALA A 152 -7.58 7.12 2.80
C ALA A 152 -6.26 7.90 2.87
N VAL A 153 -6.23 9.09 2.28
CA VAL A 153 -5.08 10.01 2.30
C VAL A 153 -4.82 10.53 3.71
N ALA A 154 -5.88 10.84 4.45
CA ALA A 154 -5.76 11.38 5.79
C ALA A 154 -5.32 10.31 6.82
N ILE A 155 -5.59 9.03 6.58
CA ILE A 155 -4.98 7.92 7.33
C ILE A 155 -3.51 7.73 6.88
N LYS A 156 -3.26 7.67 5.56
CA LYS A 156 -1.94 7.44 4.97
C LYS A 156 -1.69 8.40 3.81
N LEU A 157 -0.79 9.37 4.00
CA LEU A 157 -0.52 10.43 3.01
C LEU A 157 -0.20 9.88 1.62
N TYR A 158 0.58 8.79 1.57
CA TYR A 158 0.99 8.17 0.32
C TYR A 158 -0.15 7.59 -0.50
N ALA A 159 -1.33 7.37 0.09
CA ALA A 159 -2.52 6.94 -0.65
C ALA A 159 -2.89 7.97 -1.76
N ALA A 160 -2.44 9.22 -1.63
CA ALA A 160 -2.62 10.25 -2.65
C ALA A 160 -1.94 9.89 -3.98
N LEU A 161 -0.88 9.08 -3.98
CA LEU A 161 -0.23 8.61 -5.20
C LEU A 161 -1.17 7.77 -6.08
N ALA A 162 -2.06 6.98 -5.46
CA ALA A 162 -3.07 6.22 -6.19
C ALA A 162 -4.17 7.13 -6.80
N LEU A 163 -4.25 8.40 -6.38
CA LEU A 163 -5.23 9.37 -6.87
C LEU A 163 -4.69 10.27 -7.98
N VAL A 164 -3.41 10.17 -8.36
CA VAL A 164 -2.80 11.00 -9.41
C VAL A 164 -3.56 10.91 -10.74
N PHE A 165 -4.12 9.73 -11.05
CA PHE A 165 -4.95 9.51 -12.24
C PHE A 165 -6.45 9.82 -12.02
N ARG A 166 -6.82 10.37 -10.85
CA ARG A 166 -8.19 10.71 -10.42
C ARG A 166 -8.23 12.12 -9.82
N PRO A 167 -8.01 13.18 -10.62
CA PRO A 167 -7.75 14.54 -10.13
C PRO A 167 -8.87 15.10 -9.25
N ARG A 168 -10.14 14.78 -9.53
CA ARG A 168 -11.27 15.20 -8.69
C ARG A 168 -11.14 14.69 -7.25
N HIS A 169 -10.76 13.43 -7.07
CA HIS A 169 -10.59 12.83 -5.74
C HIS A 169 -9.34 13.36 -5.05
N LEU A 170 -8.27 13.60 -5.82
CA LEU A 170 -7.05 14.23 -5.32
C LEU A 170 -7.33 15.64 -4.78
N VAL A 171 -8.17 16.43 -5.46
CA VAL A 171 -8.60 17.76 -4.97
C VAL A 171 -9.37 17.64 -3.65
N VAL A 172 -10.35 16.71 -3.56
CA VAL A 172 -11.12 16.51 -2.31
C VAL A 172 -10.19 16.10 -1.16
N ALA A 173 -9.24 15.20 -1.40
CA ALA A 173 -8.23 14.81 -0.42
C ALA A 173 -7.32 15.98 -0.02
N GLY A 174 -6.91 16.80 -0.99
CA GLY A 174 -6.10 18.01 -0.75
C GLY A 174 -6.82 19.04 0.12
N VAL A 175 -8.11 19.28 -0.13
CA VAL A 175 -8.93 20.17 0.71
C VAL A 175 -9.06 19.63 2.12
N ALA A 176 -9.29 18.33 2.29
CA ALA A 176 -9.36 17.71 3.62
C ALA A 176 -8.03 17.82 4.38
N LEU A 177 -6.89 17.62 3.71
CA LEU A 177 -5.57 17.83 4.29
C LEU A 177 -5.29 19.30 4.62
N ALA A 178 -5.79 20.25 3.83
CA ALA A 178 -5.64 21.67 4.11
C ALA A 178 -6.30 22.07 5.44
N VAL A 179 -7.43 21.47 5.78
CA VAL A 179 -8.06 21.66 7.10
C VAL A 179 -7.15 21.15 8.22
N ALA A 180 -6.48 20.02 8.01
CA ALA A 180 -5.51 19.47 8.96
C ALA A 180 -4.28 20.38 9.16
N LEU A 181 -3.96 21.28 8.22
CA LEU A 181 -2.90 22.29 8.40
C LEU A 181 -3.17 23.24 9.56
N LEU A 182 -4.44 23.51 9.87
CA LEU A 182 -4.84 24.52 10.86
C LEU A 182 -4.75 24.02 12.32
N VAL A 183 -4.81 22.71 12.53
CA VAL A 183 -4.99 22.12 13.88
C VAL A 183 -3.75 21.39 14.35
N LEU A 184 -2.89 20.94 13.44
CA LEU A 184 -1.85 19.97 13.74
C LEU A 184 -0.45 20.57 13.86
N PRO A 185 0.47 19.91 14.59
CA PRO A 185 1.80 20.44 14.89
C PRO A 185 2.78 20.35 13.70
N TRP A 186 2.42 20.95 12.56
CA TRP A 186 3.25 20.94 11.34
C TRP A 186 4.62 21.59 11.54
N ARG A 187 4.71 22.63 12.37
CA ARG A 187 6.00 23.25 12.69
C ARG A 187 6.98 22.25 13.31
N LEU A 188 6.52 21.51 14.33
CA LEU A 188 7.32 20.48 14.99
C LEU A 188 7.70 19.36 14.01
N TYR A 189 6.82 19.00 13.09
CA TYR A 189 7.12 18.01 12.04
C TYR A 189 8.26 18.44 11.11
N LEU A 190 8.23 19.70 10.67
CA LEU A 190 9.28 20.29 9.82
C LEU A 190 10.61 20.32 10.57
N GLU A 191 10.59 20.74 11.84
CA GLU A 191 11.77 20.77 12.72
C GLU A 191 12.31 19.37 13.01
N SER A 192 11.44 18.34 13.04
CA SER A 192 11.80 16.92 13.22
C SER A 192 12.24 16.24 11.90
N GLY A 193 12.63 17.01 10.89
CA GLY A 193 13.16 16.47 9.63
C GLY A 193 12.12 15.71 8.79
N LEU A 194 10.87 16.18 8.81
CA LEU A 194 9.73 15.57 8.11
C LEU A 194 9.46 14.12 8.55
N GLY A 195 9.91 13.71 9.75
CA GLY A 195 9.81 12.32 10.21
C GLY A 195 10.60 11.32 9.34
N VAL A 196 11.49 11.82 8.48
CA VAL A 196 11.98 11.08 7.30
C VAL A 196 13.50 10.92 7.30
N SER A 197 14.28 11.85 7.86
CA SER A 197 15.75 11.79 7.78
C SER A 197 16.34 10.52 8.43
N ASP A 198 15.90 10.18 9.64
CA ASP A 198 16.42 9.00 10.34
C ASP A 198 15.74 7.71 9.83
N HIS A 199 14.44 7.78 9.54
CA HIS A 199 13.65 6.63 9.11
C HIS A 199 14.03 6.13 7.71
N LEU A 200 14.42 7.02 6.77
CA LEU A 200 14.86 6.59 5.44
C LEU A 200 16.14 5.77 5.45
N SER A 201 17.03 6.03 6.41
CA SER A 201 18.31 5.33 6.51
C SER A 201 18.18 3.89 7.01
N THR A 202 17.11 3.59 7.76
CA THR A 202 16.87 2.29 8.39
C THR A 202 15.67 1.53 7.82
N ALA A 203 14.80 2.18 7.04
CA ALA A 203 13.64 1.54 6.45
C ALA A 203 14.02 0.43 5.45
N TRP A 204 13.20 -0.63 5.41
CA TRP A 204 13.32 -1.71 4.41
C TRP A 204 13.37 -1.17 2.98
N ASN A 205 12.57 -0.13 2.71
CA ASN A 205 12.51 0.63 1.48
C ASN A 205 12.40 -0.27 0.23
N GLY A 206 11.21 -0.82 0.00
CA GLY A 206 10.95 -1.73 -1.13
C GLY A 206 10.75 -1.08 -2.49
N SER A 207 10.72 0.26 -2.56
CA SER A 207 10.43 1.01 -3.79
C SER A 207 11.70 1.41 -4.54
N ALA A 208 11.53 2.08 -5.69
CA ALA A 208 12.64 2.58 -6.50
C ALA A 208 13.56 3.57 -5.77
N TRP A 209 13.14 4.12 -4.62
CA TRP A 209 14.00 4.94 -3.77
C TRP A 209 15.21 4.20 -3.20
N ARG A 210 15.18 2.87 -3.14
CA ARG A 210 16.33 2.07 -2.72
C ARG A 210 17.50 2.18 -3.71
N PHE A 211 17.22 2.43 -4.98
CA PHE A 211 18.23 2.73 -5.98
C PHE A 211 17.71 3.87 -6.87
N PRO A 212 17.94 5.15 -6.46
CA PRO A 212 17.32 6.33 -7.06
C PRO A 212 17.38 6.44 -8.60
N PRO A 213 18.43 5.96 -9.30
CA PRO A 213 18.42 5.93 -10.77
C PRO A 213 17.21 5.20 -11.38
N LEU A 214 16.59 4.26 -10.65
CA LEU A 214 15.40 3.54 -11.12
C LEU A 214 14.08 4.27 -10.93
N LEU A 215 14.07 5.44 -10.27
CA LEU A 215 12.85 6.25 -10.14
C LEU A 215 12.32 6.67 -11.52
N ILE A 216 13.20 7.16 -12.39
CA ILE A 216 12.83 7.62 -13.74
C ILE A 216 12.17 6.50 -14.57
N PRO A 217 12.79 5.33 -14.78
CA PRO A 217 12.16 4.26 -15.55
C PRO A 217 10.91 3.70 -14.86
N THR A 218 10.84 3.71 -13.52
CA THR A 218 9.63 3.29 -12.78
C THR A 218 8.47 4.25 -13.01
N LEU A 219 8.70 5.56 -12.93
CA LEU A 219 7.70 6.60 -13.19
C LEU A 219 7.22 6.56 -14.65
N LEU A 220 8.15 6.36 -15.60
CA LEU A 220 7.80 6.14 -17.00
C LEU A 220 6.92 4.89 -17.16
N GLY A 221 7.27 3.79 -16.49
CA GLY A 221 6.48 2.57 -16.50
C GLY A 221 5.06 2.76 -15.95
N LEU A 222 4.91 3.48 -14.84
CA LEU A 222 3.59 3.86 -14.30
C LEU A 222 2.81 4.71 -15.30
N TRP A 223 3.45 5.65 -15.98
CA TRP A 223 2.80 6.47 -17.01
C TRP A 223 2.34 5.64 -18.22
N VAL A 224 3.17 4.71 -18.70
CA VAL A 224 2.80 3.77 -19.77
C VAL A 224 1.57 2.96 -19.35
N LEU A 225 1.56 2.47 -18.11
CA LEU A 225 0.48 1.65 -17.55
C LEU A 225 -0.72 2.46 -17.02
N ARG A 226 -0.78 3.79 -17.21
CA ARG A 226 -1.82 4.68 -16.62
C ARG A 226 -3.27 4.30 -16.93
N ARG A 227 -3.49 3.51 -17.97
CA ARG A 227 -4.81 3.00 -18.38
C ARG A 227 -5.06 1.55 -17.96
N GLN A 228 -4.09 0.92 -17.31
CA GLN A 228 -4.10 -0.49 -16.91
C GLN A 228 -3.98 -0.67 -15.39
N GLY A 229 -4.40 0.33 -14.61
CA GLY A 229 -4.35 0.25 -13.16
C GLY A 229 -3.00 0.64 -12.55
N ALA A 230 -2.21 1.50 -13.20
CA ALA A 230 -0.95 1.98 -12.63
C ALA A 230 -1.10 2.61 -11.25
N GLU A 231 -2.28 3.17 -10.92
CA GLU A 231 -2.56 3.72 -9.60
C GLU A 231 -2.27 2.73 -8.46
N TRP A 232 -2.53 1.44 -8.68
CA TRP A 232 -2.39 0.40 -7.68
C TRP A 232 -0.92 0.03 -7.42
N PHE A 233 -0.04 0.30 -8.38
CA PHE A 233 1.40 0.11 -8.22
C PHE A 233 2.11 1.35 -7.67
N ALA A 234 1.51 2.55 -7.79
CA ALA A 234 2.19 3.82 -7.54
C ALA A 234 2.85 3.87 -6.15
N VAL A 235 2.12 3.52 -5.09
CA VAL A 235 2.66 3.53 -3.72
C VAL A 235 3.86 2.57 -3.57
N PRO A 236 3.70 1.24 -3.77
CA PRO A 236 4.81 0.32 -3.58
C PRO A 236 5.95 0.48 -4.60
N ALA A 237 5.72 1.16 -5.72
CA ALA A 237 6.75 1.40 -6.74
C ALA A 237 7.59 2.65 -6.45
N VAL A 238 7.01 3.74 -5.92
CA VAL A 238 7.72 5.04 -5.84
C VAL A 238 7.60 5.78 -4.50
N TRP A 239 6.87 5.27 -3.50
CA TRP A 239 6.86 5.92 -2.19
C TRP A 239 8.19 5.68 -1.44
N PRO A 240 8.84 6.70 -0.88
CA PRO A 240 10.06 6.52 -0.08
C PRO A 240 9.76 5.73 1.21
N ALA A 241 10.76 4.99 1.73
CA ALA A 241 10.57 4.12 2.91
C ALA A 241 9.39 3.14 2.76
N THR A 242 9.20 2.60 1.55
CA THR A 242 8.14 1.62 1.30
C THR A 242 8.35 0.39 2.18
N GLN A 243 7.34 0.01 2.96
CA GLN A 243 7.32 -1.20 3.80
C GLN A 243 6.64 -2.36 3.06
N PHE A 244 6.89 -3.61 3.46
CA PHE A 244 6.38 -4.78 2.74
C PHE A 244 4.84 -4.78 2.61
N TYR A 245 4.12 -4.39 3.66
CA TYR A 245 2.65 -4.34 3.62
C TYR A 245 2.11 -3.26 2.65
N TYR A 246 2.91 -2.30 2.19
CA TYR A 246 2.49 -1.36 1.14
C TYR A 246 2.29 -2.04 -0.22
N VAL A 247 2.94 -3.19 -0.45
CA VAL A 247 2.73 -4.02 -1.64
C VAL A 247 1.26 -4.46 -1.76
N GLY A 248 0.53 -4.53 -0.64
CA GLY A 248 -0.92 -4.76 -0.60
C GLY A 248 -1.72 -3.79 -1.48
N MET A 249 -1.24 -2.56 -1.70
CA MET A 249 -1.90 -1.58 -2.59
C MET A 249 -2.06 -2.09 -4.03
N ALA A 250 -1.16 -2.96 -4.47
CA ALA A 250 -1.19 -3.53 -5.80
C ALA A 250 -2.19 -4.68 -5.94
N MET A 251 -2.85 -5.10 -4.84
CA MET A 251 -3.81 -6.21 -4.85
C MET A 251 -4.83 -6.10 -6.00
N PRO A 252 -5.53 -4.96 -6.23
CA PRO A 252 -6.49 -4.86 -7.32
C PRO A 252 -5.89 -5.08 -8.72
N ALA A 253 -4.61 -4.79 -8.92
CA ALA A 253 -3.93 -4.96 -10.20
C ALA A 253 -3.31 -6.36 -10.41
N VAL A 254 -3.20 -7.17 -9.34
CA VAL A 254 -2.68 -8.54 -9.41
C VAL A 254 -3.78 -9.60 -9.32
N VAL A 255 -5.03 -9.22 -9.04
CA VAL A 255 -6.20 -10.09 -9.20
C VAL A 255 -6.27 -10.57 -10.65
N GLY A 256 -6.10 -11.87 -10.87
CA GLY A 256 -6.02 -12.47 -12.22
C GLY A 256 -4.61 -12.62 -12.79
N ARG A 257 -3.57 -12.24 -12.04
CA ARG A 257 -2.15 -12.42 -12.40
C ARG A 257 -1.44 -13.26 -11.32
N PRO A 258 -1.70 -14.58 -11.25
CA PRO A 258 -1.30 -15.40 -10.11
C PRO A 258 0.22 -15.46 -9.89
N VAL A 259 1.02 -15.42 -10.96
CA VAL A 259 2.49 -15.35 -10.86
C VAL A 259 2.93 -14.03 -10.24
N LEU A 260 2.30 -12.91 -10.62
CA LEU A 260 2.61 -11.60 -10.06
C LEU A 260 2.16 -11.50 -8.60
N ALA A 261 1.01 -12.08 -8.26
CA ALA A 261 0.53 -12.20 -6.88
C ALA A 261 1.48 -13.05 -6.03
N ALA A 262 1.97 -14.19 -6.55
CA ALA A 262 2.97 -15.02 -5.87
C ALA A 262 4.29 -14.28 -5.67
N ALA A 263 4.74 -13.52 -6.67
CA ALA A 263 5.93 -12.68 -6.53
C ALA A 263 5.71 -11.63 -5.44
N PHE A 264 4.59 -10.89 -5.49
CA PHE A 264 4.29 -9.80 -4.55
C PHE A 264 4.00 -10.27 -3.11
N ALA A 265 3.80 -11.57 -2.92
CA ALA A 265 3.79 -12.19 -1.60
C ALA A 265 5.18 -12.22 -0.95
N LEU A 266 6.27 -12.09 -1.70
CA LEU A 266 7.62 -12.12 -1.16
C LEU A 266 8.08 -10.73 -0.67
N PRO A 267 8.74 -10.64 0.50
CA PRO A 267 9.32 -9.40 0.99
C PRO A 267 10.67 -9.10 0.32
N VAL A 268 10.68 -9.02 -1.00
CA VAL A 268 11.86 -8.70 -1.81
C VAL A 268 11.83 -7.21 -2.20
N PRO A 269 12.81 -6.40 -1.76
CA PRO A 269 12.93 -5.01 -2.19
C PRO A 269 13.01 -4.91 -3.72
N MET A 270 12.58 -3.77 -4.27
CA MET A 270 12.61 -3.47 -5.72
C MET A 270 11.70 -4.34 -6.59
N LEU A 271 11.00 -5.33 -6.03
CA LEU A 271 10.17 -6.24 -6.81
C LEU A 271 9.03 -5.52 -7.56
N VAL A 272 8.33 -4.60 -6.90
CA VAL A 272 7.24 -3.85 -7.52
C VAL A 272 7.75 -2.86 -8.58
N PRO A 273 8.80 -2.04 -8.34
CA PRO A 273 9.43 -1.26 -9.39
C PRO A 273 9.82 -2.08 -10.63
N VAL A 274 10.48 -3.23 -10.42
CA VAL A 274 10.89 -4.12 -11.51
C VAL A 274 9.68 -4.67 -12.27
N ALA A 275 8.64 -5.11 -11.55
CA ALA A 275 7.41 -5.57 -12.18
C ALA A 275 6.73 -4.46 -13.02
N VAL A 276 6.70 -3.23 -12.53
CA VAL A 276 6.19 -2.07 -13.29
C VAL A 276 6.99 -1.87 -14.58
N MET A 277 8.32 -1.90 -14.50
CA MET A 277 9.18 -1.76 -15.69
C MET A 277 8.96 -2.89 -16.70
N VAL A 278 8.90 -4.14 -16.25
CA VAL A 278 8.65 -5.31 -17.10
C VAL A 278 7.28 -5.22 -17.78
N LEU A 279 6.23 -4.93 -17.00
CA LEU A 279 4.86 -4.78 -17.52
C LEU A 279 4.78 -3.63 -18.54
N ALA A 280 5.47 -2.52 -18.29
CA ALA A 280 5.52 -1.40 -19.22
C ALA A 280 6.23 -1.79 -20.53
N VAL A 281 7.36 -2.50 -20.47
CA VAL A 281 8.05 -3.01 -21.68
C VAL A 281 7.14 -3.95 -22.47
N MET A 282 6.42 -4.84 -21.78
CA MET A 282 5.45 -5.73 -22.43
C MET A 282 4.32 -4.96 -23.11
N GLU A 283 3.84 -3.89 -22.48
CA GLU A 283 2.81 -3.04 -23.06
C GLU A 283 3.31 -2.28 -24.29
N LEU A 284 4.50 -1.69 -24.23
CA LEU A 284 5.11 -0.99 -25.36
C LEU A 284 5.36 -1.91 -26.56
N ARG A 285 5.66 -3.18 -26.32
CA ARG A 285 5.77 -4.19 -27.39
C ARG A 285 4.43 -4.51 -28.05
N ARG A 286 3.33 -4.39 -27.30
CA ARG A 286 1.96 -4.63 -27.81
C ARG A 286 1.39 -3.41 -28.51
N ASP A 287 1.58 -2.23 -27.92
CA ASP A 287 1.12 -0.95 -28.43
C ASP A 287 2.20 0.14 -28.26
N PRO A 288 3.10 0.30 -29.24
CA PRO A 288 4.09 1.36 -29.23
C PRO A 288 3.48 2.78 -29.24
N ALA A 289 2.23 2.93 -29.71
CA ALA A 289 1.57 4.23 -29.81
C ALA A 289 1.21 4.81 -28.42
N VAL A 290 1.31 4.02 -27.35
CA VAL A 290 1.13 4.49 -25.96
C VAL A 290 2.05 5.64 -25.60
N LEU A 291 3.27 5.70 -26.18
CA LEU A 291 4.27 6.77 -25.93
C LEU A 291 3.99 8.06 -26.68
N ARG A 292 3.22 8.05 -27.77
CA ARG A 292 3.02 9.23 -28.62
C ARG A 292 2.57 10.48 -27.84
N PRO A 293 1.61 10.40 -26.90
CA PRO A 293 1.23 11.55 -26.07
C PRO A 293 2.35 12.08 -25.18
N ALA A 294 3.24 11.23 -24.66
CA ALA A 294 4.41 11.68 -23.88
C ALA A 294 5.44 12.40 -24.74
N LEU A 295 5.50 12.06 -26.04
CA LEU A 295 6.40 12.63 -27.02
C LEU A 295 5.79 13.84 -27.76
N GLY A 296 4.57 14.28 -27.40
CA GLY A 296 3.86 15.36 -28.09
C GLY A 296 3.39 15.01 -29.51
N LEU A 297 3.32 13.71 -29.85
CA LEU A 297 2.95 13.24 -31.18
C LEU A 297 1.44 12.90 -31.27
N PRO A 298 0.78 13.19 -32.42
CA PRO A 298 -0.62 12.83 -32.65
C PRO A 298 -0.81 11.31 -32.74
N ARG A 299 -2.01 10.83 -32.34
CA ARG A 299 -2.40 9.43 -32.50
C ARG A 299 -2.89 9.19 -33.93
N THR A 300 -2.08 8.57 -34.78
CA THR A 300 -2.52 7.96 -36.05
C THR A 300 -2.91 6.51 -35.84
#